data_AF-A0AA36HGX9-F1
#
_entry.id   AF-A0AA36HGX9-F1
#
_cell.length_a   1.000
_cell.length_b   1.000
_cell.length_c   1.000
_cell.angle_alpha   90.00
_cell.angle_beta   90.00
_cell.angle_gamma   90.00
#
_symmetry.space_group_name_H-M   'P 1'
#
loop_
_entity.id
_entity.type
_entity.pdbx_description
1 polymer ?
#
loop_
_entity_poly.entity_id
_entity_poly.type
_entity_poly.pdbx_seq_one_letter_code
_entity_poly.pdbx_strand_id
1 'polypeptide(L)'
;MTIKDWVKAYKNGDFVSRDYETQVKAGWYDWFCKTASLARKTEAMAKILSRITKPELLDCEAIFANKCPASAHPLYEMMWIQTHDEKEDTVFCISIGDKRFDHR
;
A
#
# COMPACT_ATOMS: atom_id res chain seq x y z
N MET A 1 -8.91 7.53 -4.24
CA MET A 1 -9.09 8.09 -2.87
C MET A 1 -7.77 8.70 -2.44
N THR A 2 -7.80 9.96 -1.99
CA THR A 2 -6.60 10.67 -1.53
C THR A 2 -6.01 10.01 -0.27
N ILE A 3 -4.71 10.17 -0.03
CA ILE A 3 -4.04 9.69 1.19
C ILE A 3 -4.69 10.31 2.43
N LYS A 4 -5.08 11.58 2.36
CA LYS A 4 -5.80 12.27 3.44
C LYS A 4 -7.07 11.55 3.84
N ASP A 5 -7.91 11.20 2.86
CA ASP A 5 -9.19 10.54 3.12
C ASP A 5 -9.00 9.07 3.45
N TRP A 6 -8.01 8.42 2.83
CA TRP A 6 -7.60 7.06 3.15
C TRP A 6 -7.22 6.91 4.63
N VAL A 7 -6.40 7.83 5.16
CA VAL A 7 -5.98 7.80 6.58
C VAL A 7 -7.18 7.96 7.52
N LYS A 8 -8.17 8.79 7.16
CA LYS A 8 -9.41 8.92 7.95
C LYS A 8 -10.21 7.61 7.91
N ALA A 9 -10.40 7.03 6.73
CA ALA A 9 -11.12 5.76 6.57
C ALA A 9 -10.45 4.63 7.36
N TYR A 10 -9.11 4.53 7.30
CA TYR A 10 -8.36 3.57 8.10
C TYR A 10 -8.61 3.75 9.61
N LYS A 11 -8.54 4.99 10.12
CA LYS A 11 -8.80 5.30 11.54
C LYS A 11 -10.23 4.99 11.97
N ASN A 12 -11.19 5.07 11.05
CA ASN A 12 -12.58 4.70 11.29
C ASN A 12 -12.83 3.18 11.25
N GLY A 13 -11.82 2.39 10.88
CA GLY A 13 -11.91 0.93 10.82
C GLY A 13 -12.46 0.38 9.51
N ASP A 14 -12.56 1.20 8.45
CA ASP A 14 -13.13 0.81 7.15
C ASP A 14 -12.40 -0.36 6.47
N PHE A 15 -11.17 -0.67 6.89
CA PHE A 15 -10.30 -1.68 6.26
C PHE A 15 -10.02 -2.91 7.15
N VAL A 16 -10.76 -3.07 8.25
CA VAL A 16 -10.53 -4.13 9.25
C VAL A 16 -10.97 -5.52 8.75
N SER A 17 -12.02 -5.59 7.93
CA SER A 17 -12.52 -6.87 7.42
C SER A 17 -11.52 -7.53 6.46
N ARG A 18 -11.50 -8.87 6.46
CA ARG A 18 -10.50 -9.69 5.74
C ARG A 18 -10.96 -10.13 4.35
N ASP A 19 -12.13 -9.70 3.92
CA ASP A 19 -12.70 -10.05 2.63
C ASP A 19 -12.05 -9.28 1.47
N TYR A 20 -12.28 -9.79 0.26
CA TYR A 20 -11.73 -9.24 -0.97
C TYR A 20 -12.13 -7.78 -1.20
N GLU A 21 -13.41 -7.46 -1.06
CA GLU A 21 -13.95 -6.13 -1.37
C GLU A 21 -13.36 -5.06 -0.46
N THR A 22 -13.26 -5.37 0.83
CA THR A 22 -12.64 -4.49 1.82
C THR A 22 -11.17 -4.24 1.49
N GLN A 23 -10.42 -5.27 1.07
CA GLN A 23 -9.00 -5.12 0.80
C GLN A 23 -8.74 -4.43 -0.55
N VAL A 24 -9.59 -4.62 -1.55
CA VAL A 24 -9.59 -3.80 -2.77
C VAL A 24 -9.90 -2.34 -2.44
N LYS A 25 -10.93 -2.07 -1.62
CA LYS A 25 -11.26 -0.71 -1.15
C LYS A 25 -10.09 -0.08 -0.37
N ALA A 26 -9.33 -0.88 0.37
CA ALA A 26 -8.14 -0.41 1.08
C ALA A 26 -6.97 -0.04 0.14
N GLY A 27 -7.04 -0.34 -1.16
CA GLY A 27 -6.04 0.05 -2.16
C GLY A 27 -5.19 -1.10 -2.68
N TRP A 28 -5.46 -2.36 -2.31
CA TRP A 28 -4.76 -3.51 -2.89
C TRP A 28 -5.23 -3.77 -4.32
N TYR A 29 -4.29 -3.82 -5.25
CA TYR A 29 -4.57 -4.06 -6.68
C TYR A 29 -4.10 -5.43 -7.16
N ASP A 30 -2.96 -5.90 -6.67
CA ASP A 30 -2.32 -7.14 -7.10
C ASP A 30 -1.60 -7.81 -5.92
N TRP A 31 -1.77 -9.11 -5.72
CA TRP A 31 -1.16 -9.82 -4.60
C TRP A 31 -0.98 -11.33 -4.83
N PHE A 32 0.10 -11.87 -4.29
CA PHE A 32 0.40 -13.32 -4.31
C PHE A 32 0.06 -14.01 -2.99
N CYS A 33 -0.10 -13.27 -1.90
CA CYS A 33 -0.48 -13.82 -0.60
C CYS A 33 -2.00 -14.09 -0.49
N LYS A 34 -2.45 -14.74 0.59
CA LYS A 34 -3.90 -14.90 0.84
C LYS A 34 -4.56 -13.53 1.09
N THR A 35 -5.73 -13.29 0.50
CA THR A 35 -6.51 -12.05 0.69
C THR A 35 -6.71 -11.69 2.16
N ALA A 36 -7.00 -12.68 3.01
CA ALA A 36 -7.19 -12.44 4.44
C ALA A 36 -5.94 -11.91 5.17
N SER A 37 -4.75 -12.12 4.61
CA SER A 37 -3.49 -11.58 5.15
C SER A 37 -3.32 -10.09 4.85
N LEU A 38 -4.04 -9.55 3.87
CA LEU A 38 -3.92 -8.15 3.45
C LEU A 38 -4.35 -7.19 4.57
N ALA A 39 -5.36 -7.53 5.38
CA ALA A 39 -5.80 -6.68 6.49
C ALA A 39 -4.65 -6.32 7.45
N ARG A 40 -3.79 -7.30 7.77
CA ARG A 40 -2.59 -7.05 8.60
C ARG A 40 -1.52 -6.26 7.86
N LYS A 41 -1.37 -6.48 6.55
CA LYS A 41 -0.41 -5.73 5.72
C LYS A 41 -0.86 -4.26 5.55
N THR A 42 -2.17 -4.01 5.49
CA THR A 42 -2.77 -2.66 5.50
C THR A 42 -2.36 -1.87 6.74
N GLU A 43 -2.22 -2.51 7.90
CA GLU A 43 -1.70 -1.86 9.11
C GLU A 43 -0.26 -1.35 8.92
N ALA A 44 0.59 -2.09 8.20
CA ALA A 44 1.95 -1.66 7.88
C ALA A 44 1.96 -0.46 6.92
N MET A 45 1.07 -0.45 5.92
CA MET A 45 0.88 0.69 5.02
C MET A 45 0.39 1.93 5.79
N ALA A 46 -0.57 1.75 6.69
CA ALA A 46 -1.14 2.83 7.49
C ALA A 46 -0.09 3.52 8.37
N LYS A 47 0.89 2.79 8.91
CA LYS A 47 1.99 3.36 9.70
C LYS A 47 2.84 4.36 8.91
N ILE A 48 3.00 4.13 7.60
CA ILE A 48 3.72 5.03 6.70
C ILE A 48 2.82 6.20 6.31
N LEU A 49 1.63 5.92 5.78
CA LEU A 49 0.71 6.94 5.28
C LEU A 49 0.28 7.93 6.37
N SER A 50 0.08 7.46 7.61
CA SER A 50 -0.30 8.32 8.73
C SER A 50 0.80 9.29 9.19
N ARG A 51 2.05 9.12 8.71
CA ARG A 51 3.18 10.01 9.02
C ARG A 51 3.44 11.03 7.94
N ILE A 52 2.75 10.95 6.79
CA ILE A 52 2.88 11.94 5.72
C ILE A 52 2.22 13.24 6.20
N THR A 53 2.98 14.33 6.17
CA THR A 53 2.52 15.67 6.58
C THR A 53 2.60 16.69 5.45
N LYS A 54 3.30 16.37 4.36
CA LYS A 54 3.46 17.22 3.17
C LYS A 54 2.11 17.38 2.44
N PRO A 55 1.54 18.59 2.35
CA PRO A 55 0.23 18.81 1.73
C PRO A 55 0.12 18.23 0.32
N GLU A 56 1.15 18.42 -0.50
CA GLU A 56 1.19 17.94 -1.89
C GLU A 56 1.08 16.42 -2.02
N LEU A 57 1.51 15.66 -1.00
CA LEU A 57 1.39 14.20 -0.97
C LEU A 57 0.07 13.73 -0.36
N LEU A 58 -0.59 14.55 0.44
CA LEU A 58 -1.86 14.18 1.07
C LEU A 58 -3.00 14.11 0.05
N ASP A 59 -2.89 14.85 -1.05
CA ASP A 59 -3.85 14.86 -2.16
C ASP A 59 -3.55 13.79 -3.23
N CYS A 60 -2.41 13.09 -3.11
CA CYS A 60 -2.08 11.94 -3.94
C CYS A 60 -2.87 10.69 -3.52
N GLU A 61 -2.87 9.67 -4.37
CA GLU A 61 -3.44 8.35 -4.08
C GLU A 61 -2.35 7.35 -3.68
N ALA A 62 -2.73 6.34 -2.89
CA ALA A 62 -1.84 5.23 -2.54
C ALA A 62 -2.40 3.91 -3.07
N ILE A 63 -1.58 3.18 -3.84
CA ILE A 63 -1.91 1.86 -4.40
C ILE A 63 -0.96 0.83 -3.82
N PHE A 64 -1.49 -0.32 -3.41
CA PHE A 64 -0.72 -1.39 -2.78
C PHE A 64 -0.65 -2.63 -3.67
N ALA A 65 0.49 -3.31 -3.60
CA ALA A 65 0.63 -4.67 -4.10
C ALA A 65 1.46 -5.52 -3.15
N ASN A 66 1.24 -6.82 -3.16
CA ASN A 66 2.14 -7.79 -2.57
C ASN A 66 2.85 -8.50 -3.72
N LYS A 67 4.18 -8.40 -3.77
CA LYS A 67 5.00 -8.84 -4.90
C LYS A 67 5.70 -10.15 -4.61
N CYS A 68 5.78 -10.97 -5.65
CA CYS A 68 6.58 -12.18 -5.68
C CYS A 68 7.87 -11.89 -6.47
N PRO A 69 9.05 -11.90 -5.83
CA PRO A 69 10.30 -11.70 -6.55
C PRO A 69 10.60 -12.92 -7.44
N ALA A 70 11.23 -12.71 -8.59
CA ALA A 70 11.66 -13.79 -9.50
C ALA A 70 12.90 -14.57 -8.99
N SER A 71 13.00 -14.74 -7.68
CA SER A 71 14.14 -15.35 -6.97
C SER A 71 13.62 -16.06 -5.72
N ALA A 72 14.50 -16.76 -4.99
CA ALA A 72 14.12 -17.45 -3.74
C ALA A 72 13.79 -16.52 -2.56
N HIS A 73 13.81 -15.20 -2.76
CA HIS A 73 13.49 -14.21 -1.73
C HIS A 73 11.99 -14.25 -1.36
N PRO A 74 11.63 -13.87 -0.12
CA PRO A 74 10.23 -13.86 0.31
C PRO A 74 9.37 -12.84 -0.45
N LEU A 75 8.05 -13.03 -0.37
CA LEU A 75 7.09 -12.01 -0.79
C LEU A 75 7.32 -10.72 0.02
N TYR A 76 7.11 -9.59 -0.64
CA TYR A 76 7.27 -8.28 -0.02
C TYR A 76 6.15 -7.35 -0.46
N GLU A 77 6.01 -6.23 0.22
CA GLU A 77 4.93 -5.31 -0.04
C GLU A 77 5.44 -4.11 -0.83
N MET A 78 4.60 -3.59 -1.69
CA MET A 78 4.87 -2.42 -2.52
C MET A 78 3.75 -1.41 -2.35
N MET A 79 4.12 -0.14 -2.25
CA MET A 79 3.21 1.00 -2.27
C MET A 79 3.67 2.00 -3.33
N TRP A 80 2.75 2.41 -4.18
CA TRP A 80 2.93 3.55 -5.07
C TRP A 80 2.13 4.73 -4.57
N ILE A 81 2.75 5.92 -4.57
CA ILE A 81 2.07 7.20 -4.36
C ILE A 81 2.01 7.91 -5.71
N GLN A 82 0.80 8.21 -6.16
CA GLN A 82 0.52 8.70 -7.51
C GLN A 82 -0.34 9.96 -7.47
N THR A 83 -0.11 10.88 -8.40
CA THR A 83 -0.99 12.04 -8.58
C THR A 83 -2.32 11.60 -9.21
N HIS A 84 -3.38 12.36 -8.96
CA HIS A 84 -4.74 11.98 -9.35
C HIS A 84 -4.97 12.08 -10.88
N ASP A 85 -4.22 12.95 -11.56
CA ASP A 85 -4.46 13.30 -12.97
C ASP A 85 -3.61 12.51 -13.96
N GLU A 86 -2.51 11.87 -13.53
CA GLU A 86 -1.65 11.11 -14.42
C GLU A 86 -1.19 9.80 -13.74
N LYS A 87 -1.76 8.67 -14.17
CA LYS A 87 -1.30 7.31 -13.79
C LYS A 87 0.18 7.07 -14.11
N GLU A 88 0.81 7.93 -14.90
CA GLU A 88 2.20 7.82 -15.34
C GLU A 88 3.21 8.47 -14.38
N ASP A 89 2.80 9.41 -13.52
CA ASP A 89 3.69 10.06 -12.56
C ASP A 89 3.58 9.41 -11.18
N THR A 90 4.14 8.19 -11.09
CA THR A 90 4.48 7.62 -9.78
C THR A 90 5.50 8.52 -9.10
N VAL A 91 5.05 9.27 -8.09
CA VAL A 91 5.89 10.19 -7.30
C VAL A 91 6.85 9.39 -6.42
N PHE A 92 6.34 8.32 -5.79
CA PHE A 92 7.13 7.45 -4.94
C PHE A 92 6.76 5.98 -5.14
N CYS A 93 7.78 5.14 -5.01
CA CYS A 93 7.67 3.70 -4.96
C CYS A 93 8.35 3.22 -3.67
N ILE A 94 7.60 2.57 -2.79
CA ILE A 94 8.07 2.15 -1.46
C ILE A 94 7.95 0.64 -1.36
N SER A 95 9.08 -0.05 -1.19
CA SER A 95 9.12 -1.48 -0.93
C SER A 95 9.31 -1.75 0.57
N ILE A 96 8.51 -2.63 1.14
CA ILE A 96 8.55 -3.00 2.56
C ILE A 96 8.84 -4.49 2.68
N GLY A 97 9.93 -4.83 3.39
CA GLY A 97 10.37 -6.21 3.56
C GLY A 97 11.01 -6.82 2.31
N ASP A 98 11.39 -5.98 1.34
CA ASP A 98 12.10 -6.43 0.14
C ASP A 98 13.55 -6.78 0.47
N LYS A 99 13.87 -8.06 0.35
CA LYS A 99 15.19 -8.61 0.67
C LYS A 99 16.09 -8.82 -0.54
N ARG A 100 15.64 -8.42 -1.74
CA ARG A 100 16.41 -8.64 -2.98
C ARG A 100 17.78 -7.94 -2.98
N PHE A 101 17.97 -6.97 -2.09
CA PHE A 101 19.20 -6.18 -1.98
C PHE A 101 19.97 -6.40 -0.68
N ASP A 102 19.57 -7.35 0.17
CA ASP A 102 20.18 -7.60 1.49
C ASP A 102 21.63 -8.12 1.42
N HIS A 103 22.13 -8.42 0.21
CA HIS A 103 23.47 -8.95 -0.06
C HIS A 103 24.41 -7.94 -0.74
N ARG A 104 24.09 -6.63 -0.71
CA ARG A 104 24.94 -5.58 -1.26
C ARG A 104 25.89 -5.01 -0.22
#